data_AF-A0A378MA03-F1
#
_entry.id   AF-A0A378MA03-F1
#
_cell.length_a   1.000
_cell.length_b   1.000
_cell.length_c   1.000
_cell.angle_alpha   90.00
_cell.angle_beta   90.00
_cell.angle_gamma   90.00
#
_symmetry.space_group_name_H-M   'P 1'
#
loop_
_entity.id
_entity.type
_entity.pdbx_description
1 polymer ?
#
loop_
_entity_poly.entity_id
_entity_poly.type
_entity_poly.pdbx_seq_one_letter_code
_entity_poly.pdbx_strand_id
1 'polypeptide(L)'
;MTNTIGRVHSIETMGTVDGPGIRFIVFMQGCLLRCQFCHNPDTWKIGKGTERTAQDVFDEAIKYKEFWDASGGGITVSGGEPLLQVDF
;
A
#
# COMPACT_ATOMS: atom_id res chain seq x y z
N MET A 1 -1.45 -3.34 -20.52
CA MET A 1 -1.33 -2.88 -19.11
C MET A 1 -1.69 -1.41 -19.13
N THR A 2 -2.69 -1.01 -18.36
CA THR A 2 -3.12 0.38 -18.23
C THR A 2 -1.98 1.19 -17.58
N ASN A 3 -1.65 2.35 -18.16
CA ASN A 3 -0.58 3.21 -17.67
C ASN A 3 -1.04 4.07 -16.49
N THR A 4 -1.84 3.49 -15.58
CA THR A 4 -2.44 4.21 -14.46
C THR A 4 -1.38 4.45 -13.38
N ILE A 5 -1.23 5.71 -12.99
CA ILE A 5 -0.28 6.13 -11.95
C ILE A 5 -1.00 6.21 -10.62
N GLY A 6 -0.45 5.54 -9.62
CA GLY A 6 -0.84 5.64 -8.22
C GLY A 6 0.15 6.48 -7.44
N ARG A 7 -0.33 7.08 -6.36
CA ARG A 7 0.46 7.84 -5.40
C ARG A 7 0.60 7.02 -4.13
N VAL A 8 1.78 6.45 -3.93
CA VAL A 8 2.15 5.63 -2.79
C VAL A 8 2.87 6.48 -1.75
N HIS A 9 2.48 6.37 -0.48
CA HIS A 9 3.16 6.99 0.65
C HIS A 9 4.42 6.20 1.03
N SER A 10 4.26 4.92 1.33
CA SER A 10 5.33 4.03 1.78
C SER A 10 5.02 2.56 1.49
N ILE A 11 6.05 1.72 1.61
CA ILE A 11 5.98 0.27 1.51
C ILE A 11 6.54 -0.34 2.79
N GLU A 12 5.87 -1.35 3.32
CA GLU A 12 6.36 -2.19 4.40
C GLU A 12 6.43 -3.65 3.91
N THR A 13 7.61 -4.26 3.98
CA THR A 13 7.87 -5.53 3.26
C THR A 13 7.51 -6.78 4.04
N MET A 14 7.37 -6.69 5.37
CA MET A 14 7.16 -7.83 6.26
C MET A 14 6.20 -7.53 7.41
N GLY A 15 5.11 -6.81 7.14
CA GLY A 15 4.13 -6.50 8.18
C GLY A 15 3.38 -7.75 8.65
N THR A 16 3.13 -7.85 9.96
CA THR A 16 2.57 -9.04 10.61
C THR A 16 1.20 -8.81 11.25
N VAL A 17 0.70 -7.57 11.19
CA VAL A 17 -0.55 -7.14 11.84
C VAL A 17 -1.57 -6.52 10.87
N ASP A 18 -1.27 -6.52 9.57
CA ASP A 18 -2.09 -5.89 8.51
C ASP A 18 -2.86 -6.91 7.66
N GLY A 19 -3.15 -8.06 8.28
CA GLY A 19 -3.87 -9.19 7.69
C GLY A 19 -3.23 -10.53 8.06
N PRO A 20 -3.70 -11.64 7.47
CA PRO A 20 -3.11 -12.96 7.69
C PRO A 20 -1.66 -13.04 7.20
N GLY A 21 -0.81 -13.74 7.96
CA GLY A 21 0.58 -14.04 7.59
C GLY A 21 1.48 -12.80 7.53
N ILE A 22 2.66 -12.96 6.91
CA ILE A 22 3.58 -11.87 6.60
C ILE A 22 3.10 -11.19 5.32
N ARG A 23 3.07 -9.86 5.32
CA ARG A 23 2.48 -9.09 4.21
C ARG A 23 3.41 -8.01 3.68
N PHE A 24 3.39 -7.86 2.36
CA PHE A 24 3.91 -6.68 1.69
C PHE A 24 2.80 -5.65 1.60
N ILE A 25 2.94 -4.56 2.33
CA ILE A 25 1.91 -3.54 2.50
C ILE A 25 2.27 -2.32 1.68
N VAL A 26 1.34 -1.90 0.84
CA VAL A 26 1.42 -0.66 0.05
C VAL A 26 0.54 0.36 0.74
N PHE A 27 1.13 1.37 1.39
CA PHE A 27 0.38 2.46 1.99
C PHE A 27 0.15 3.54 0.93
N MET A 28 -1.08 3.72 0.49
CA MET A 28 -1.51 4.72 -0.48
C MET A 28 -1.59 6.12 0.14
N GLN A 29 -1.22 7.13 -0.64
CA GLN A 29 -1.34 8.53 -0.25
C GLN A 29 -2.75 9.06 -0.53
N GLY A 30 -3.30 9.82 0.43
CA GLY A 30 -4.57 10.52 0.35
C GLY A 30 -5.63 9.88 1.24
N CYS A 31 -6.31 10.68 2.05
CA CYS A 31 -7.49 10.26 2.81
C CYS A 31 -8.43 11.47 2.97
N LEU A 32 -9.73 11.28 2.79
CA LEU A 32 -10.72 12.34 3.02
C LEU A 32 -11.18 12.43 4.47
N LEU A 33 -10.94 11.38 5.27
CA LEU A 33 -11.28 11.36 6.68
C LEU A 33 -10.22 12.07 7.54
N ARG A 34 -10.64 12.52 8.72
CA ARG A 34 -9.78 13.20 9.72
C ARG A 34 -10.01 12.58 11.09
N CYS A 35 -9.81 11.27 11.17
CA CYS A 35 -10.00 10.50 12.41
C CYS A 35 -9.17 11.12 13.54
N GLN A 36 -9.75 11.29 14.73
CA GLN A 36 -9.10 11.92 15.88
C GLN A 36 -7.82 11.20 16.33
N PHE A 37 -7.73 9.90 16.05
CA PHE A 37 -6.63 9.00 16.40
C PHE A 37 -6.07 8.31 15.15
N CYS A 38 -6.03 9.04 14.02
CA CYS A 38 -5.38 8.52 12.82
C CYS A 38 -3.90 8.22 13.12
N HIS A 39 -3.47 6.99 12.86
CA HIS A 39 -2.07 6.60 13.07
C HIS A 39 -1.13 7.24 12.03
N ASN A 40 -1.64 7.53 10.83
CA ASN A 40 -0.87 8.02 9.69
C ASN A 40 -1.43 9.35 9.14
N PRO A 41 -1.42 10.46 9.92
CA PRO A 41 -1.98 11.74 9.48
C PRO A 41 -1.20 12.38 8.32
N ASP A 42 0.04 11.98 8.10
CA ASP A 42 0.87 12.33 6.96
C ASP A 42 0.33 11.79 5.61
N THR A 43 -0.44 10.71 5.63
CA THR A 43 -1.14 10.19 4.45
C THR A 43 -2.32 11.04 3.99
N TRP A 44 -2.78 12.03 4.79
CA TRP A 44 -4.03 12.76 4.49
C TRP A 44 -4.01 13.59 3.21
N LYS A 45 -2.87 14.19 2.86
CA LYS A 45 -2.80 15.15 1.74
C LYS A 45 -2.92 14.41 0.41
N ILE A 46 -3.97 14.71 -0.36
CA ILE A 46 -4.14 14.26 -1.74
C ILE A 46 -3.11 14.98 -2.63
N GLY A 47 -2.60 14.30 -3.66
CA GLY A 47 -1.63 14.85 -4.61
C GLY A 47 -0.17 14.88 -4.13
N LYS A 48 0.14 14.20 -3.02
CA LYS A 48 1.52 13.97 -2.53
C LYS A 48 1.96 12.53 -2.82
N GLY A 49 2.94 12.02 -2.08
CA GLY A 49 3.46 10.67 -2.27
C GLY A 49 4.29 10.51 -3.55
N THR A 50 4.76 9.29 -3.75
CA THR A 50 5.58 8.89 -4.90
C THR A 50 4.68 8.33 -5.97
N GLU A 51 4.85 8.81 -7.20
CA GLU A 51 4.16 8.28 -8.37
C GLU A 51 4.76 6.92 -8.75
N ARG A 52 3.90 5.91 -8.85
CA ARG A 52 4.24 4.52 -9.11
C ARG A 52 3.22 3.93 -10.09
N THR A 53 3.60 2.87 -10.78
CA THR A 53 2.70 2.01 -11.59
C THR A 53 2.40 0.73 -10.81
N ALA A 54 1.24 0.12 -11.03
CA ALA A 54 0.93 -1.15 -10.38
C ALA A 54 1.97 -2.24 -10.67
N GLN A 55 2.52 -2.22 -11.89
CA GLN A 55 3.58 -3.15 -12.31
C GLN A 55 4.87 -2.95 -11.50
N ASP A 56 5.35 -1.72 -11.32
CA ASP A 56 6.59 -1.50 -10.56
C ASP A 56 6.45 -1.86 -9.07
N VAL A 57 5.26 -1.67 -8.48
CA VAL A 57 4.98 -2.04 -7.09
C VAL A 57 4.93 -3.56 -6.99
N PHE A 58 4.31 -4.22 -7.96
CA PHE A 58 4.26 -5.68 -8.02
C PHE A 58 5.65 -6.31 -8.23
N ASP A 59 6.47 -5.73 -9.10
CA ASP A 59 7.85 -6.18 -9.35
C ASP A 59 8.72 -6.04 -8.10
N GLU A 60 8.44 -5.05 -7.25
CA GLU A 60 9.06 -4.91 -5.94
C GLU A 60 8.51 -5.94 -4.94
N ALA A 61 7.19 -6.11 -4.88
CA ALA A 61 6.52 -7.04 -3.99
C ALA A 61 7.00 -8.47 -4.22
N ILE A 62 7.03 -8.94 -5.47
CA ILE A 62 7.27 -10.35 -5.81
C ILE A 62 8.62 -10.88 -5.31
N LYS A 63 9.58 -9.99 -5.01
CA LYS A 63 10.87 -10.33 -4.39
C LYS A 63 10.71 -10.94 -2.99
N TYR A 64 9.58 -10.70 -2.32
CA TYR A 64 9.28 -11.18 -0.96
C TYR A 64 8.33 -12.38 -0.94
N LYS A 65 8.06 -12.99 -2.09
CA LYS A 65 7.06 -14.06 -2.24
C LYS A 65 7.25 -15.22 -1.27
N GLU A 66 8.49 -15.64 -1.07
CA GLU A 66 8.82 -16.78 -0.20
C GLU A 66 8.36 -16.56 1.25
N PHE A 67 8.46 -15.33 1.76
CA PHE A 67 8.07 -15.01 3.15
C PHE A 67 6.56 -15.10 3.36
N TRP A 68 5.80 -14.55 2.41
CA TRP A 68 4.36 -14.60 2.54
C TRP A 68 3.78 -15.96 2.16
N ASP A 69 4.39 -16.72 1.22
CA ASP A 69 3.98 -18.09 0.93
C ASP A 69 4.15 -18.98 2.18
N ALA A 70 5.30 -18.87 2.86
CA ALA A 70 5.61 -19.65 4.04
C ALA A 70 4.68 -19.38 5.24
N SER A 71 4.10 -18.17 5.29
CA SER A 71 3.23 -17.74 6.38
C SER A 71 1.73 -17.69 6.02
N GLY A 72 1.37 -18.03 4.78
CA GLY A 72 -0.01 -17.88 4.28
C GLY A 72 -0.46 -16.42 4.15
N GLY A 73 0.47 -15.51 3.90
CA GLY A 73 0.23 -14.08 3.77
C GLY A 73 -0.02 -13.59 2.34
N GLY A 74 0.41 -12.37 2.04
CA GLY A 74 0.32 -11.81 0.67
C GLY A 74 0.56 -10.32 0.61
N ILE A 75 -0.21 -9.62 -0.24
CA ILE A 75 -0.14 -8.17 -0.40
C ILE A 75 -1.33 -7.52 0.31
N THR A 76 -1.11 -6.42 1.04
CA THR A 76 -2.17 -5.53 1.55
C THR A 76 -2.04 -4.17 0.88
N VAL A 77 -3.15 -3.61 0.41
CA VAL A 77 -3.22 -2.21 0.00
C VAL A 77 -3.92 -1.43 1.11
N SER A 78 -3.20 -0.53 1.76
CA SER A 78 -3.60 0.25 2.94
C SER A 78 -3.21 1.71 2.75
N GLY A 79 -2.99 2.49 3.81
CA GLY A 79 -2.55 3.88 3.74
C GLY A 79 -3.56 4.85 4.30
N GLY A 80 -3.77 5.94 3.58
CA GLY A 80 -4.86 6.86 3.86
C GLY A 80 -6.21 6.20 3.56
N GLU A 81 -6.66 6.29 2.32
CA GLU A 81 -7.84 5.60 1.81
C GLU A 81 -7.51 5.03 0.42
N PRO A 82 -7.16 3.73 0.31
CA PRO A 82 -6.85 3.07 -0.95
C PRO A 82 -7.91 3.28 -2.04
N LEU A 83 -9.18 3.30 -1.65
CA LEU A 83 -10.29 3.37 -2.60
C LEU A 83 -10.42 4.74 -3.28
N LEU A 84 -9.68 5.77 -2.84
CA LEU A 84 -9.55 7.03 -3.59
C LEU A 84 -8.78 6.86 -4.90
N GLN A 85 -8.03 5.76 -5.06
CA GLN A 85 -7.21 5.46 -6.24
C GLN A 85 -7.55 4.07 -6.80
N VAL A 86 -8.84 3.72 -6.87
CA VAL A 86 -9.31 2.36 -7.22
C VAL A 86 -8.88 1.86 -8.61
N ASP A 87 -8.57 2.76 -9.54
CA ASP A 87 -8.12 2.40 -10.90
C ASP A 87 -6.65 2.01 -10.99
N PHE A 88 -5.86 2.31 -9.95
CA PHE A 88 -4.44 1.96 -9.81
C PHE A 88 -4.29 0.58 -9.19
#